data_AF-A0A662A7A1-F1
#
_entry.id   AF-A0A662A7A1-F1
#
_cell.length_a   1.000
_cell.length_b   1.000
_cell.length_c   1.000
_cell.angle_alpha   90.00
_cell.angle_beta   90.00
_cell.angle_gamma   90.00
#
_symmetry.space_group_name_H-M   'P 1'
#
loop_
_entity.id
_entity.type
_entity.pdbx_description
1 polymer ?
#
loop_
_entity_poly.entity_id
_entity_poly.type
_entity_poly.pdbx_seq_one_letter_code
_entity_poly.pdbx_strand_id
1 'polypeptide(L)'
;MRLKYLILFISILSFSGIQAQENYYWVGGTGIWSNLANWKTSNGITPGEVPDNGDNVIFNENSFHQTNDTVFIYTKSAHCNNMIWENISFPVAIAGGADTTSLEINGYLLFDTLVSNVYNGTTNFTSNSTGNTITMNGVKFNSDVYFNGTGEWILQDTLLAWDTVNWQISLYDPAGDTVMPNPTIYLTKGTLDFNGQTVISEGFSSPYVNQRHLIMENSDIYIKGDWSLVGSGLDLDAANSLITICGNIYNSTGDGKNLVYNNVIKLPDENGGAGTIGSFDIRAQFNVINYLGNGVLEGDNTPGTEGYFTIDTVIFGAGMMPNNISGPVDSINYGHFMGAGDINTNGSYFHEFILDMGGKIDGKDNKMDYIYGLDVNSNMMSTTIVGEFEMEYLYFQSEGILSSYPGETNVINEAVFAADGWINGENIINDLNFSSGFWYQLGMDSLTQGGNTTGTRKLQITNSLEILHGCNNGMTFLSSSKITGQAIIEYNGSGLTSEYLSVRDIVKTGSGTFTIDNGIDLGNNEGVIINDITPRVLYWVGGAGNWSETEHWSTVEGQTPGNECPPNIRDDIFFSDQSGLGDGNKVTID
;
A
#
# COMPACT_ATOMS: atom_id res chain seq x y z
N MET A 1 2.69 -45.61 85.01
CA MET A 1 3.94 -45.31 84.30
C MET A 1 3.68 -45.51 82.81
N ARG A 2 4.02 -44.52 81.96
CA ARG A 2 3.81 -44.37 80.50
C ARG A 2 2.37 -44.00 80.08
N LEU A 3 2.01 -42.77 79.65
CA LEU A 3 2.51 -41.83 78.63
C LEU A 3 1.84 -42.03 77.25
N LYS A 4 0.98 -41.07 76.85
CA LYS A 4 0.76 -40.69 75.45
C LYS A 4 0.57 -39.17 75.38
N TYR A 5 1.46 -38.53 74.63
CA TYR A 5 1.57 -37.10 74.41
C TYR A 5 0.52 -36.60 73.41
N LEU A 6 -0.08 -35.45 73.70
CA LEU A 6 -0.74 -34.58 72.74
C LEU A 6 0.26 -33.47 72.40
N ILE A 7 0.78 -33.46 71.17
CA ILE A 7 1.60 -32.36 70.63
C ILE A 7 0.64 -31.48 69.83
N LEU A 8 0.37 -30.27 70.34
CA LEU A 8 -0.30 -29.21 69.61
C LEU A 8 0.79 -28.34 68.95
N PHE A 9 0.87 -28.41 67.63
CA PHE A 9 1.71 -27.51 66.82
C PHE A 9 0.99 -26.16 66.71
N ILE A 10 1.49 -25.13 67.40
CA ILE A 10 1.10 -23.74 67.15
C ILE A 10 2.03 -23.22 66.07
N SER A 11 1.56 -23.25 64.82
CA SER A 11 2.18 -22.53 63.71
C SER A 11 1.87 -21.05 63.85
N ILE A 12 2.91 -20.26 64.15
CA ILE A 12 2.89 -18.80 64.00
C ILE A 12 2.82 -18.51 62.49
N LEU A 13 1.60 -18.26 62.00
CA LEU A 13 1.39 -17.57 60.74
C LEU A 13 1.78 -16.11 60.95
N SER A 14 2.97 -15.76 60.47
CA SER A 14 3.27 -14.37 60.11
C SER A 14 2.33 -14.01 58.96
N PHE A 15 1.25 -13.31 59.27
CA PHE A 15 0.52 -12.53 58.28
C PHE A 15 1.51 -11.47 57.77
N SER A 16 2.06 -11.66 56.56
CA SER A 16 2.41 -10.54 55.70
C SER A 16 1.14 -9.70 55.59
N GLY A 17 1.21 -8.44 56.01
CA GLY A 17 0.06 -7.54 56.00
C GLY A 17 -0.59 -7.56 54.63
N ILE A 18 -1.86 -7.94 54.57
CA ILE A 18 -2.74 -7.47 53.52
C ILE A 18 -2.79 -5.96 53.77
N GLN A 19 -2.02 -5.17 53.02
CA GLN A 19 -2.29 -3.74 52.95
C GLN A 19 -3.70 -3.62 52.39
N ALA A 20 -4.62 -3.15 53.23
CA ALA A 20 -5.93 -2.78 52.77
C ALA A 20 -5.76 -1.61 51.81
N GLN A 21 -6.52 -1.61 50.72
CA GLN A 21 -6.62 -0.45 49.85
C GLN A 21 -7.04 0.77 50.69
N GLU A 22 -6.18 1.78 50.77
CA GLU A 22 -6.50 3.06 51.42
C GLU A 22 -6.72 4.16 50.37
N ASN A 23 -7.42 5.22 50.77
CA ASN A 23 -7.63 6.40 49.94
C ASN A 23 -6.74 7.55 50.44
N TYR A 24 -5.91 8.06 49.55
CA TYR A 24 -5.00 9.18 49.76
C TYR A 24 -5.52 10.42 49.02
N TYR A 25 -5.88 11.44 49.77
CA TYR A 25 -6.39 12.71 49.26
C TYR A 25 -5.25 13.73 49.19
N TRP A 26 -5.05 14.33 48.02
CA TRP A 26 -4.10 15.44 47.88
C TRP A 26 -4.63 16.70 48.56
N VAL A 27 -3.76 17.43 49.27
CA VAL A 27 -4.10 18.68 49.96
C VAL A 27 -2.98 19.71 49.85
N GLY A 28 -3.34 20.99 49.96
CA GLY A 28 -2.38 22.09 50.09
C GLY A 28 -2.06 22.85 48.80
N GLY A 29 -2.72 22.52 47.67
CA GLY A 29 -2.46 23.15 46.37
C GLY A 29 -1.19 22.60 45.72
N THR A 30 -0.30 23.49 45.31
CA THR A 30 0.99 23.10 44.70
C THR A 30 1.88 22.31 45.66
N GLY A 31 2.43 21.17 45.21
CA GLY A 31 3.29 20.33 46.05
C GLY A 31 4.00 19.21 45.32
N ILE A 32 4.88 18.49 46.03
CA ILE A 32 5.64 17.35 45.51
C ILE A 32 5.02 16.05 45.99
N TRP A 33 4.84 15.07 45.08
CA TRP A 33 4.22 13.77 45.36
C TRP A 33 4.81 13.06 46.57
N SER A 34 6.14 13.10 46.72
CA SER A 34 6.84 12.43 47.83
C SER A 34 6.76 13.15 49.17
N ASN A 35 6.18 14.35 49.23
CA ASN A 35 6.00 15.06 50.49
C ASN A 35 4.70 14.60 51.17
N LEU A 36 4.82 13.78 52.22
CA LEU A 36 3.70 13.26 53.00
C LEU A 36 2.75 14.35 53.51
N ALA A 37 3.24 15.58 53.74
CA ALA A 37 2.39 16.68 54.19
C ALA A 37 1.27 17.04 53.20
N ASN A 38 1.43 16.70 51.92
CA ASN A 38 0.44 16.92 50.86
C ASN A 38 -0.59 15.79 50.74
N TRP A 39 -0.50 14.74 51.56
CA TRP A 39 -1.43 13.62 51.55
C TRP A 39 -2.22 13.53 52.86
N LYS A 40 -3.49 13.11 52.75
CA LYS A 40 -4.36 12.78 53.87
C LYS A 40 -5.10 11.47 53.61
N THR A 41 -5.24 10.63 54.62
CA THR A 41 -6.15 9.47 54.55
C THR A 41 -7.61 9.93 54.64
N SER A 42 -8.57 9.04 54.42
CA SER A 42 -10.02 9.33 54.60
C SER A 42 -10.39 9.89 55.96
N ASN A 43 -9.56 9.68 57.00
CA ASN A 43 -9.76 10.23 58.34
C ASN A 43 -9.09 11.61 58.55
N GLY A 44 -8.52 12.21 57.50
CA GLY A 44 -7.85 13.51 57.55
C GLY A 44 -6.46 13.49 58.19
N ILE A 45 -5.85 12.31 58.34
CA ILE A 45 -4.54 12.13 58.99
C ILE A 45 -3.44 12.07 57.93
N THR A 46 -2.28 12.68 58.20
CA THR A 46 -1.09 12.52 57.36
C THR A 46 -0.64 11.05 57.38
N PRO A 47 -0.55 10.37 56.22
CA PRO A 47 -0.12 8.98 56.14
C PRO A 47 1.36 8.84 56.53
N GLY A 48 1.76 7.63 56.93
CA GLY A 48 3.14 7.31 57.28
C GLY A 48 4.06 7.08 56.08
N GLU A 49 3.46 6.83 54.91
CA GLU A 49 4.12 6.39 53.69
C GLU A 49 3.51 7.13 52.49
N VAL A 50 4.25 7.22 51.39
CA VAL A 50 3.72 7.76 50.14
C VAL A 50 2.84 6.69 49.48
N PRO A 51 1.82 7.07 48.67
CA PRO A 51 0.95 6.08 48.03
C PRO A 51 1.74 4.99 47.28
N ASP A 52 1.29 3.75 47.42
CA ASP A 52 1.80 2.59 46.67
C ASP A 52 0.75 2.01 45.70
N ASN A 53 1.05 0.85 45.10
CA ASN A 53 0.17 0.21 44.12
C ASN A 53 -1.14 -0.36 44.71
N GLY A 54 -1.29 -0.41 46.04
CA GLY A 54 -2.51 -0.76 46.74
C GLY A 54 -3.43 0.43 47.02
N ASP A 55 -2.90 1.65 47.01
CA ASP A 55 -3.58 2.87 47.47
C ASP A 55 -4.21 3.68 46.33
N ASN A 56 -5.46 4.12 46.52
CA ASN A 56 -6.08 5.06 45.59
C ASN A 56 -5.61 6.48 45.88
N VAL A 57 -5.27 7.24 44.84
CA VAL A 57 -4.97 8.67 44.95
C VAL A 57 -6.13 9.49 44.40
N ILE A 58 -6.55 10.49 45.16
CA ILE A 58 -7.73 11.29 44.89
C ILE A 58 -7.36 12.77 44.93
N PHE A 59 -7.64 13.45 43.82
CA PHE A 59 -7.54 14.89 43.64
C PHE A 59 -8.95 15.44 43.44
N ASN A 60 -9.40 16.34 44.32
CA ASN A 60 -10.77 16.83 44.29
C ASN A 60 -10.91 18.33 44.59
N GLU A 61 -12.13 18.81 44.86
CA GLU A 61 -12.43 20.21 45.11
C GLU A 61 -11.65 20.81 46.30
N ASN A 62 -11.15 19.96 47.22
CA ASN A 62 -10.37 20.38 48.38
C ASN A 62 -8.85 20.29 48.16
N SER A 63 -8.41 19.81 47.00
CA SER A 63 -6.99 19.58 46.70
C SER A 63 -6.25 20.85 46.30
N PHE A 64 -6.94 21.80 45.66
CA PHE A 64 -6.33 22.97 45.00
C PHE A 64 -7.02 24.27 45.37
N HIS A 65 -6.25 25.37 45.39
CA HIS A 65 -6.73 26.67 45.86
C HIS A 65 -6.79 27.74 44.76
N GLN A 66 -6.11 27.52 43.64
CA GLN A 66 -6.02 28.49 42.54
C GLN A 66 -5.64 27.83 41.22
N THR A 67 -5.84 28.55 40.12
CA THR A 67 -5.35 28.17 38.79
C THR A 67 -3.83 27.98 38.80
N ASN A 68 -3.36 26.97 38.07
CA ASN A 68 -1.97 26.52 37.96
C ASN A 68 -1.37 25.88 39.22
N ASP A 69 -2.18 25.55 40.22
CA ASP A 69 -1.68 24.65 41.26
C ASP A 69 -1.22 23.33 40.62
N THR A 70 -0.05 22.85 41.06
CA THR A 70 0.66 21.77 40.37
C THR A 70 1.08 20.64 41.31
N VAL A 71 0.81 19.41 40.91
CA VAL A 71 1.33 18.19 41.54
C VAL A 71 2.63 17.80 40.83
N PHE A 72 3.76 17.91 41.53
CA PHE A 72 5.07 17.58 40.98
C PHE A 72 5.50 16.16 41.32
N ILE A 73 5.80 15.36 40.30
CA ILE A 73 6.43 14.05 40.42
C ILE A 73 7.92 14.19 40.06
N TYR A 74 8.77 14.07 41.08
CA TYR A 74 10.24 14.04 40.94
C TYR A 74 10.85 12.73 41.46
N THR A 75 10.01 11.82 41.94
CA THR A 75 10.42 10.50 42.41
C THR A 75 10.76 9.61 41.24
N LYS A 76 11.73 8.71 41.44
CA LYS A 76 12.10 7.70 40.43
C LYS A 76 10.89 6.85 39.99
N SER A 77 9.97 6.55 40.91
CA SER A 77 8.73 5.84 40.63
C SER A 77 7.65 6.33 41.59
N ALA A 78 6.60 6.96 41.08
CA ALA A 78 5.38 7.27 41.83
C ALA A 78 4.36 6.17 41.54
N HIS A 79 3.65 5.70 42.56
CA HIS A 79 2.74 4.57 42.46
C HIS A 79 1.35 4.92 42.97
N CYS A 80 0.33 4.37 42.33
CA CYS A 80 -1.02 4.31 42.87
C CYS A 80 -1.74 3.07 42.36
N ASN A 81 -2.80 2.68 43.05
CA ASN A 81 -3.83 1.82 42.50
C ASN A 81 -4.68 2.60 41.48
N ASN A 82 -5.76 3.24 41.92
CA ASN A 82 -6.55 4.13 41.08
C ASN A 82 -6.04 5.57 41.17
N MET A 83 -6.00 6.27 40.05
CA MET A 83 -5.74 7.72 40.01
C MET A 83 -7.01 8.46 39.61
N ILE A 84 -7.52 9.30 40.51
CA ILE A 84 -8.85 9.89 40.41
C ILE A 84 -8.72 11.41 40.53
N TRP A 85 -9.05 12.12 39.45
CA TRP A 85 -9.23 13.56 39.42
C TRP A 85 -10.71 13.84 39.19
N GLU A 86 -11.39 14.42 40.17
CA GLU A 86 -12.83 14.64 40.11
C GLU A 86 -13.23 15.95 40.79
N ASN A 87 -14.27 16.63 40.30
CA ASN A 87 -14.78 17.87 40.90
C ASN A 87 -13.71 18.97 41.02
N ILE A 88 -12.76 19.02 40.08
CA ILE A 88 -11.72 20.04 40.09
C ILE A 88 -12.36 21.41 39.80
N SER A 89 -12.02 22.43 40.59
CA SER A 89 -12.63 23.77 40.49
C SER A 89 -11.77 24.80 39.77
N PHE A 90 -10.50 24.50 39.53
CA PHE A 90 -9.53 25.41 38.88
C PHE A 90 -8.73 24.63 37.85
N PRO A 91 -8.27 25.25 36.75
CA PRO A 91 -7.29 24.61 35.89
C PRO A 91 -5.99 24.33 36.67
N VAL A 92 -5.58 23.07 36.73
CA VAL A 92 -4.44 22.58 37.52
C VAL A 92 -3.54 21.71 36.67
N ALA A 93 -2.35 21.38 37.17
CA ALA A 93 -1.41 20.55 36.43
C ALA A 93 -0.85 19.37 37.23
N ILE A 94 -0.53 18.29 36.52
CA ILE A 94 0.44 17.29 36.95
C ILE A 94 1.70 17.48 36.10
N ALA A 95 2.84 17.59 36.75
CA ALA A 95 4.08 18.00 36.11
C ALA A 95 5.31 17.33 36.73
N GLY A 96 6.46 17.61 36.11
CA GLY A 96 7.75 17.07 36.50
C GLY A 96 8.15 15.93 35.58
N GLY A 97 8.91 15.02 36.14
CA GLY A 97 9.53 13.92 35.41
C GLY A 97 10.69 14.33 34.51
N ALA A 98 11.77 13.55 34.62
CA ALA A 98 12.86 13.49 33.64
C ALA A 98 12.85 12.05 33.08
N ASP A 99 13.71 11.73 32.11
CA ASP A 99 13.80 10.40 31.44
C ASP A 99 13.99 9.20 32.40
N THR A 100 14.16 9.43 33.71
CA THR A 100 14.36 8.41 34.75
C THR A 100 13.20 8.25 35.74
N THR A 101 12.09 8.97 35.59
CA THR A 101 10.93 8.90 36.49
C THR A 101 9.75 8.22 35.82
N SER A 102 9.02 7.38 36.54
CA SER A 102 7.78 6.77 36.07
C SER A 102 6.58 7.02 36.99
N LEU A 103 5.39 7.05 36.41
CA LEU A 103 4.11 7.02 37.11
C LEU A 103 3.46 5.65 36.87
N GLU A 104 3.33 4.86 37.92
CA GLU A 104 2.80 3.49 37.89
C GLU A 104 1.36 3.46 38.40
N ILE A 105 0.41 3.07 37.54
CA ILE A 105 -1.02 3.00 37.86
C ILE A 105 -1.46 1.53 37.82
N ASN A 106 -1.98 0.99 38.92
CA ASN A 106 -2.38 -0.42 39.05
C ASN A 106 -3.89 -0.67 38.88
N GLY A 107 -4.69 0.38 38.84
CA GLY A 107 -6.14 0.35 38.65
C GLY A 107 -6.60 1.43 37.66
N TYR A 108 -7.82 1.92 37.72
CA TYR A 108 -8.33 2.85 36.71
C TYR A 108 -7.73 4.27 36.82
N LEU A 109 -7.76 4.99 35.69
CA LEU A 109 -7.41 6.41 35.59
C LEU A 109 -8.64 7.22 35.18
N LEU A 110 -8.96 8.24 35.97
CA LEU A 110 -9.97 9.24 35.66
C LEU A 110 -9.35 10.64 35.77
N PHE A 111 -9.27 11.35 34.64
CA PHE A 111 -8.93 12.77 34.63
C PHE A 111 -10.18 13.64 34.76
N ASP A 112 -10.01 14.86 35.26
CA ASP A 112 -11.01 15.93 35.14
C ASP A 112 -10.62 16.83 33.95
N THR A 113 -11.61 17.39 33.25
CA THR A 113 -11.41 18.30 32.12
C THR A 113 -10.53 19.53 32.43
N LEU A 114 -10.39 19.92 33.70
CA LEU A 114 -9.55 21.03 34.13
C LEU A 114 -8.09 20.64 34.45
N VAL A 115 -7.71 19.38 34.24
CA VAL A 115 -6.33 18.92 34.47
C VAL A 115 -5.50 19.09 33.20
N SER A 116 -4.31 19.69 33.36
CA SER A 116 -3.27 19.69 32.34
C SER A 116 -2.17 18.70 32.73
N ASN A 117 -1.98 17.67 31.92
CA ASN A 117 -0.88 16.74 32.12
C ASN A 117 0.33 17.17 31.28
N VAL A 118 1.37 17.64 31.96
CA VAL A 118 2.66 18.02 31.40
C VAL A 118 3.80 17.22 32.06
N TYR A 119 3.48 16.04 32.57
CA TYR A 119 4.45 15.11 33.14
C TYR A 119 5.29 14.48 32.02
N ASN A 120 6.61 14.67 32.06
CA ASN A 120 7.54 14.22 31.03
C ASN A 120 8.10 12.81 31.29
N GLY A 121 7.81 12.21 32.45
CA GLY A 121 8.18 10.82 32.74
C GLY A 121 7.17 9.82 32.14
N THR A 122 7.56 8.56 32.03
CA THR A 122 6.70 7.53 31.44
C THR A 122 5.50 7.23 32.33
N THR A 123 4.35 6.90 31.71
CA THR A 123 3.17 6.39 32.42
C THR A 123 3.03 4.90 32.18
N ASN A 124 2.98 4.11 33.25
CA ASN A 124 2.92 2.66 33.21
C ASN A 124 1.61 2.15 33.82
N PHE A 125 0.83 1.46 33.01
CA PHE A 125 -0.37 0.75 33.40
C PHE A 125 0.00 -0.70 33.75
N THR A 126 -0.08 -1.06 35.04
CA THR A 126 0.56 -2.29 35.59
C THR A 126 -0.41 -3.34 36.13
N SER A 127 -1.71 -3.07 36.08
CA SER A 127 -2.76 -3.95 36.62
C SER A 127 -2.71 -5.36 36.03
N ASN A 128 -2.99 -6.36 36.88
CA ASN A 128 -3.24 -7.74 36.44
C ASN A 128 -4.74 -8.09 36.47
N SER A 129 -5.60 -7.14 36.84
CA SER A 129 -7.05 -7.31 36.92
C SER A 129 -7.71 -6.91 35.60
N THR A 130 -8.89 -7.47 35.30
CA THR A 130 -9.69 -7.07 34.14
C THR A 130 -10.62 -5.90 34.49
N GLY A 131 -11.13 -5.19 33.48
CA GLY A 131 -12.07 -4.08 33.68
C GLY A 131 -11.49 -2.78 34.23
N ASN A 132 -10.17 -2.55 34.13
CA ASN A 132 -9.62 -1.23 34.45
C ASN A 132 -10.01 -0.25 33.35
N THR A 133 -10.46 0.94 33.72
CA THR A 133 -10.88 1.96 32.76
C THR A 133 -9.88 3.10 32.67
N ILE A 134 -9.81 3.73 31.51
CA ILE A 134 -9.08 4.98 31.29
C ILE A 134 -10.07 6.00 30.75
N THR A 135 -10.26 7.10 31.48
CA THR A 135 -11.07 8.25 31.07
C THR A 135 -10.19 9.49 31.04
N MET A 136 -9.96 10.00 29.85
CA MET A 136 -9.04 11.11 29.60
C MET A 136 -9.70 12.47 29.79
N ASN A 137 -11.01 12.61 29.56
CA ASN A 137 -11.74 13.88 29.63
C ASN A 137 -11.04 15.03 28.87
N GLY A 138 -10.43 14.70 27.73
CA GLY A 138 -9.67 15.64 26.88
C GLY A 138 -8.25 15.95 27.35
N VAL A 139 -7.78 15.34 28.45
CA VAL A 139 -6.38 15.42 28.90
C VAL A 139 -5.50 14.55 28.00
N LYS A 140 -4.27 14.99 27.72
CA LYS A 140 -3.30 14.23 26.93
C LYS A 140 -2.21 13.59 27.80
N PHE A 141 -1.59 12.52 27.31
CA PHE A 141 -0.27 12.11 27.78
C PHE A 141 0.81 12.97 27.14
N ASN A 142 1.87 13.23 27.90
CA ASN A 142 2.98 14.10 27.51
C ASN A 142 4.32 13.34 27.42
N SER A 143 4.30 12.02 27.58
CA SER A 143 5.43 11.10 27.48
C SER A 143 4.90 9.69 27.21
N ASP A 144 5.80 8.74 26.93
CA ASP A 144 5.44 7.39 26.53
C ASP A 144 4.53 6.69 27.54
N VAL A 145 3.61 5.90 27.00
CA VAL A 145 2.58 5.18 27.76
C VAL A 145 2.79 3.68 27.55
N TYR A 146 2.94 2.94 28.63
CA TYR A 146 3.16 1.50 28.58
C TYR A 146 2.03 0.72 29.26
N PHE A 147 1.53 -0.29 28.58
CA PHE A 147 0.66 -1.32 29.13
C PHE A 147 1.52 -2.52 29.54
N ASN A 148 1.92 -2.52 30.81
CA ASN A 148 2.89 -3.41 31.44
C ASN A 148 2.25 -4.36 32.47
N GLY A 149 0.93 -4.51 32.46
CA GLY A 149 0.17 -5.41 33.32
C GLY A 149 -0.48 -6.55 32.54
N THR A 150 -0.76 -7.70 33.16
CA THR A 150 -1.45 -8.81 32.46
C THR A 150 -2.97 -8.65 32.41
N GLY A 151 -3.48 -7.55 32.97
CA GLY A 151 -4.91 -7.25 33.06
C GLY A 151 -5.47 -6.67 31.77
N GLU A 152 -6.63 -6.03 31.89
CA GLU A 152 -7.34 -5.40 30.78
C GLU A 152 -7.53 -3.91 31.07
N TRP A 153 -7.34 -3.09 30.04
CA TRP A 153 -7.50 -1.65 30.06
C TRP A 153 -8.46 -1.21 28.96
N ILE A 154 -9.56 -0.58 29.36
CA ILE A 154 -10.68 -0.23 28.49
C ILE A 154 -10.79 1.29 28.42
N LEU A 155 -10.64 1.84 27.22
CA LEU A 155 -10.84 3.28 26.98
C LEU A 155 -12.33 3.63 27.14
N GLN A 156 -12.61 4.75 27.81
CA GLN A 156 -13.98 5.27 27.96
C GLN A 156 -14.26 6.46 27.04
N ASP A 157 -13.20 7.09 26.54
CA ASP A 157 -13.21 8.23 25.63
C ASP A 157 -11.91 8.27 24.81
N THR A 158 -11.72 9.33 24.02
CA THR A 158 -10.54 9.50 23.18
C THR A 158 -9.25 9.48 23.99
N LEU A 159 -8.33 8.57 23.65
CA LEU A 159 -6.97 8.60 24.17
C LEU A 159 -6.13 9.56 23.35
N LEU A 160 -5.64 10.61 24.02
CA LEU A 160 -4.78 11.63 23.43
C LEU A 160 -3.34 11.46 23.94
N ALA A 161 -2.42 11.24 23.00
CA ALA A 161 -0.98 11.34 23.25
C ALA A 161 -0.38 12.47 22.37
N TRP A 162 -1.17 13.49 22.02
CA TRP A 162 -0.72 14.69 21.31
C TRP A 162 -1.69 15.87 21.54
N ASP A 163 -1.26 17.09 21.21
CA ASP A 163 -2.10 18.31 21.23
C ASP A 163 -3.13 18.39 20.07
N THR A 164 -4.41 18.48 20.40
CA THR A 164 -5.53 18.39 19.45
C THR A 164 -5.85 19.69 18.70
N VAL A 165 -5.27 20.84 19.07
CA VAL A 165 -5.67 22.14 18.50
C VAL A 165 -5.43 22.22 16.98
N ASN A 166 -4.57 21.36 16.43
CA ASN A 166 -4.23 21.31 15.01
C ASN A 166 -4.02 19.89 14.48
N TRP A 167 -4.63 18.83 15.05
CA TRP A 167 -4.26 17.45 14.71
C TRP A 167 -4.27 17.12 13.20
N GLN A 168 -5.23 17.66 12.44
CA GLN A 168 -5.26 17.52 10.97
C GLN A 168 -4.11 18.24 10.27
N ILE A 169 -3.64 19.36 10.82
CA ILE A 169 -2.49 20.12 10.32
C ILE A 169 -1.18 19.47 10.80
N SER A 170 -1.14 18.90 12.01
CA SER A 170 0.04 18.26 12.61
C SER A 170 0.37 16.87 12.04
N LEU A 171 -0.63 16.16 11.51
CA LEU A 171 -0.42 14.96 10.67
C LEU A 171 0.21 15.35 9.32
N TYR A 172 -0.11 16.54 8.81
CA TYR A 172 0.40 17.10 7.55
C TYR A 172 1.54 18.11 7.75
N ASP A 173 2.18 18.17 8.94
CA ASP A 173 3.31 19.05 9.22
C ASP A 173 4.64 18.26 9.18
N PRO A 174 5.31 18.22 8.01
CA PRO A 174 6.56 17.50 7.78
C PRO A 174 7.78 18.28 8.30
N ALA A 175 7.62 19.56 8.63
CA ALA A 175 8.69 20.39 9.18
C ALA A 175 8.82 20.12 10.67
N GLY A 176 9.20 18.89 11.02
CA GLY A 176 9.33 18.34 12.36
C GLY A 176 9.43 19.42 13.43
N ASP A 177 8.29 19.77 14.04
CA ASP A 177 8.31 20.66 15.19
C ASP A 177 8.95 19.88 16.33
N THR A 178 10.27 19.99 16.43
CA THR A 178 11.17 19.40 17.44
C THR A 178 10.84 19.81 18.88
N VAL A 179 9.70 20.49 19.11
CA VAL A 179 9.35 21.17 20.35
C VAL A 179 8.23 20.46 21.11
N MET A 180 7.55 19.47 20.52
CA MET A 180 6.48 18.73 21.19
C MET A 180 6.97 17.34 21.64
N PRO A 181 6.57 16.83 22.82
CA PRO A 181 6.78 15.44 23.15
C PRO A 181 5.94 14.56 22.21
N ASN A 182 6.58 13.54 21.63
CA ASN A 182 6.01 12.63 20.65
C ASN A 182 5.81 11.24 21.28
N PRO A 183 4.83 11.05 22.17
CA PRO A 183 4.71 9.82 22.94
C PRO A 183 4.21 8.65 22.09
N THR A 184 4.88 7.52 22.26
CA THR A 184 4.49 6.24 21.70
C THR A 184 3.71 5.43 22.74
N ILE A 185 2.69 4.72 22.27
CA ILE A 185 1.94 3.77 23.08
C ILE A 185 2.58 2.40 22.92
N TYR A 186 2.90 1.76 24.03
CA TYR A 186 3.51 0.43 24.08
C TYR A 186 2.58 -0.60 24.70
N LEU A 187 2.23 -1.64 23.95
CA LEU A 187 1.52 -2.80 24.49
C LEU A 187 2.51 -3.93 24.80
N THR A 188 2.95 -4.02 26.05
CA THR A 188 3.94 -5.03 26.45
C THR A 188 3.31 -6.37 26.77
N LYS A 189 2.14 -6.39 27.42
CA LYS A 189 1.37 -7.59 27.81
C LYS A 189 -0.06 -7.19 28.21
N GLY A 190 -0.94 -8.17 28.33
CA GLY A 190 -2.35 -7.97 28.73
C GLY A 190 -3.23 -7.51 27.57
N THR A 191 -4.43 -7.05 27.91
CA THR A 191 -5.43 -6.58 26.95
C THR A 191 -5.50 -5.06 26.95
N LEU A 192 -5.42 -4.47 25.77
CA LEU A 192 -5.74 -3.06 25.53
C LEU A 192 -6.96 -3.00 24.62
N ASP A 193 -8.07 -2.52 25.16
CA ASP A 193 -9.34 -2.37 24.47
C ASP A 193 -9.63 -0.90 24.21
N PHE A 194 -9.61 -0.53 22.94
CA PHE A 194 -9.96 0.82 22.49
C PHE A 194 -11.46 1.08 22.61
N ASN A 195 -12.30 0.04 22.72
CA ASN A 195 -13.72 0.14 23.04
C ASN A 195 -14.49 1.12 22.12
N GLY A 196 -14.17 1.06 20.82
CA GLY A 196 -14.75 1.94 19.80
C GLY A 196 -14.36 3.42 19.90
N GLN A 197 -13.33 3.75 20.71
CA GLN A 197 -12.87 5.12 20.90
C GLN A 197 -11.77 5.49 19.91
N THR A 198 -11.55 6.79 19.76
CA THR A 198 -10.43 7.31 18.97
C THR A 198 -9.11 7.22 19.75
N VAL A 199 -8.04 6.83 19.07
CA VAL A 199 -6.67 6.82 19.61
C VAL A 199 -5.78 7.70 18.74
N ILE A 200 -5.06 8.63 19.36
CA ILE A 200 -4.12 9.54 18.69
C ILE A 200 -2.76 9.46 19.38
N SER A 201 -1.71 9.09 18.65
CA SER A 201 -0.35 9.02 19.19
C SER A 201 0.73 9.29 18.13
N GLU A 202 1.97 9.52 18.58
CA GLU A 202 3.12 9.50 17.65
C GLU A 202 3.27 8.11 17.06
N GLY A 203 3.28 7.08 17.89
CA GLY A 203 3.48 5.71 17.47
C GLY A 203 2.63 4.73 18.25
N PHE A 204 2.53 3.52 17.73
CA PHE A 204 2.05 2.36 18.45
C PHE A 204 3.05 1.22 18.27
N SER A 205 3.57 0.69 19.37
CA SER A 205 4.65 -0.30 19.33
C SER A 205 4.35 -1.49 20.24
N SER A 206 4.36 -2.67 19.65
CA SER A 206 4.19 -3.94 20.35
C SER A 206 5.22 -4.96 19.84
N PRO A 207 6.53 -4.73 20.06
CA PRO A 207 7.61 -5.58 19.55
C PRO A 207 7.92 -6.79 20.46
N TYR A 208 7.01 -7.12 21.37
CA TYR A 208 7.21 -8.13 22.40
C TYR A 208 6.68 -9.49 21.96
N VAL A 209 6.87 -10.53 22.77
CA VAL A 209 6.32 -11.88 22.54
C VAL A 209 5.43 -12.36 23.67
N ASN A 210 5.13 -11.46 24.62
CA ASN A 210 4.22 -11.78 25.72
C ASN A 210 2.79 -11.96 25.19
N GLN A 211 1.94 -12.61 25.99
CA GLN A 211 0.49 -12.66 25.74
C GLN A 211 -0.08 -11.23 25.77
N ARG A 212 -0.61 -10.81 24.62
CA ARG A 212 -1.15 -9.49 24.33
C ARG A 212 -2.43 -9.63 23.53
N HIS A 213 -3.40 -8.80 23.82
CA HIS A 213 -4.63 -8.71 23.05
C HIS A 213 -4.91 -7.25 22.76
N LEU A 214 -4.93 -6.88 21.49
CA LEU A 214 -5.28 -5.54 21.04
C LEU A 214 -6.68 -5.59 20.42
N ILE A 215 -7.64 -4.95 21.08
CA ILE A 215 -9.01 -4.81 20.57
C ILE A 215 -9.17 -3.38 20.09
N MET A 216 -9.32 -3.22 18.77
CA MET A 216 -9.49 -1.94 18.10
C MET A 216 -10.76 -1.91 17.25
N GLU A 217 -11.69 -2.84 17.51
CA GLU A 217 -12.95 -2.92 16.79
C GLU A 217 -13.72 -1.60 16.84
N ASN A 218 -14.26 -1.18 15.70
CA ASN A 218 -15.02 0.08 15.54
C ASN A 218 -14.27 1.35 15.98
N SER A 219 -12.94 1.31 16.08
CA SER A 219 -12.11 2.42 16.56
C SER A 219 -11.44 3.15 15.39
N ASP A 220 -11.22 4.45 15.55
CA ASP A 220 -10.41 5.27 14.65
C ASP A 220 -9.05 5.54 15.28
N ILE A 221 -7.98 5.25 14.54
CA ILE A 221 -6.60 5.35 15.02
C ILE A 221 -5.84 6.33 14.14
N TYR A 222 -5.20 7.32 14.76
CA TYR A 222 -4.39 8.33 14.08
C TYR A 222 -2.95 8.26 14.59
N ILE A 223 -2.03 7.89 13.71
CA ILE A 223 -0.61 7.70 14.03
C ILE A 223 0.24 8.61 13.16
N LYS A 224 1.14 9.38 13.76
CA LYS A 224 2.05 10.25 13.00
C LYS A 224 3.29 9.49 12.52
N GLY A 225 4.01 8.86 13.44
CA GLY A 225 5.15 7.97 13.20
C GLY A 225 4.72 6.54 12.85
N ASP A 226 5.40 5.55 13.42
CA ASP A 226 5.26 4.16 13.02
C ASP A 226 4.25 3.36 13.87
N TRP A 227 3.63 2.37 13.23
CA TRP A 227 2.85 1.31 13.84
C TRP A 227 3.61 -0.01 13.68
N SER A 228 4.04 -0.62 14.79
CA SER A 228 4.87 -1.83 14.76
C SER A 228 4.31 -2.93 15.65
N LEU A 229 4.03 -4.09 15.08
CA LEU A 229 3.54 -5.28 15.78
C LEU A 229 4.45 -6.48 15.52
N VAL A 230 4.82 -7.16 16.60
CA VAL A 230 5.26 -8.57 16.57
C VAL A 230 4.03 -9.44 16.80
N GLY A 231 3.75 -10.41 15.92
CA GLY A 231 2.56 -11.26 16.00
C GLY A 231 2.64 -12.38 17.03
N SER A 232 3.84 -12.86 17.38
CA SER A 232 4.04 -13.87 18.43
C SER A 232 3.40 -13.44 19.75
N GLY A 233 2.46 -14.23 20.27
CA GLY A 233 1.72 -13.90 21.49
C GLY A 233 0.72 -12.75 21.37
N LEU A 234 0.45 -12.22 20.18
CA LEU A 234 -0.57 -11.19 19.95
C LEU A 234 -1.87 -11.83 19.42
N ASP A 235 -3.00 -11.41 19.98
CA ASP A 235 -4.33 -11.51 19.38
C ASP A 235 -4.77 -10.09 18.95
N LEU A 236 -5.29 -9.94 17.74
CA LEU A 236 -5.68 -8.66 17.14
C LEU A 236 -7.13 -8.73 16.66
N ASP A 237 -8.00 -7.92 17.25
CA ASP A 237 -9.39 -7.76 16.83
C ASP A 237 -9.59 -6.36 16.23
N ALA A 238 -9.62 -6.28 14.91
CA ALA A 238 -9.62 -5.01 14.18
C ALA A 238 -10.87 -4.77 13.31
N ALA A 239 -11.95 -5.51 13.52
CA ALA A 239 -13.16 -5.38 12.71
C ALA A 239 -13.72 -3.95 12.70
N ASN A 240 -14.07 -3.44 11.51
CA ASN A 240 -14.57 -2.08 11.30
C ASN A 240 -13.64 -0.94 11.79
N SER A 241 -12.37 -1.23 12.06
CA SER A 241 -11.40 -0.19 12.44
C SER A 241 -10.89 0.60 11.23
N LEU A 242 -10.38 1.80 11.50
CA LEU A 242 -9.66 2.62 10.54
C LEU A 242 -8.34 3.11 11.14
N ILE A 243 -7.22 2.77 10.50
CA ILE A 243 -5.91 3.36 10.81
C ILE A 243 -5.60 4.44 9.77
N THR A 244 -5.41 5.68 10.21
CA THR A 244 -4.86 6.77 9.40
C THR A 244 -3.44 7.08 9.88
N ILE A 245 -2.45 6.91 9.02
CA ILE A 245 -1.04 6.94 9.43
C ILE A 245 -0.13 7.60 8.40
N CYS A 246 0.87 8.36 8.88
CA CYS A 246 1.90 8.95 8.01
C CYS A 246 3.15 8.06 7.94
N GLY A 247 3.68 7.63 9.09
CA GLY A 247 4.81 6.70 9.17
C GLY A 247 4.44 5.26 8.78
N ASN A 248 5.32 4.32 9.03
CA ASN A 248 5.27 2.98 8.46
C ASN A 248 4.39 2.03 9.28
N ILE A 249 3.87 0.99 8.63
CA ILE A 249 3.30 -0.18 9.31
C ILE A 249 4.29 -1.33 9.18
N TYR A 250 4.77 -1.87 10.29
CA TYR A 250 5.70 -3.00 10.31
C TYR A 250 5.13 -4.17 11.11
N ASN A 251 4.90 -5.26 10.40
CA ASN A 251 4.49 -6.54 10.99
C ASN A 251 5.68 -7.50 10.96
N SER A 252 5.99 -8.13 12.09
CA SER A 252 7.03 -9.16 12.15
C SER A 252 6.61 -10.39 12.95
N THR A 253 7.13 -11.56 12.59
CA THR A 253 7.12 -12.82 13.38
C THR A 253 5.74 -13.23 13.94
N GLY A 254 5.09 -14.24 13.33
CA GLY A 254 3.69 -14.58 13.65
C GLY A 254 3.41 -15.84 14.47
N ASP A 255 4.38 -16.71 14.77
CA ASP A 255 4.14 -18.08 15.31
C ASP A 255 3.03 -18.85 14.55
N GLY A 256 2.85 -18.59 13.24
CA GLY A 256 1.78 -19.15 12.40
C GLY A 256 0.42 -18.45 12.48
N LYS A 257 0.33 -17.29 13.16
CA LYS A 257 -0.84 -16.41 13.15
C LYS A 257 -0.80 -15.42 11.98
N ASN A 258 -1.97 -14.93 11.61
CA ASN A 258 -2.16 -13.82 10.68
C ASN A 258 -2.59 -12.57 11.47
N LEU A 259 -2.10 -11.40 11.07
CA LEU A 259 -2.64 -10.13 11.54
C LEU A 259 -3.73 -9.68 10.58
N VAL A 260 -4.96 -9.61 11.07
CA VAL A 260 -6.12 -9.21 10.25
C VAL A 260 -6.47 -7.77 10.59
N TYR A 261 -6.09 -6.86 9.71
CA TYR A 261 -6.48 -5.45 9.75
C TYR A 261 -7.76 -5.24 8.94
N ASN A 262 -8.43 -4.12 9.20
CA ASN A 262 -9.54 -3.66 8.38
C ASN A 262 -9.08 -2.62 7.35
N ASN A 263 -9.36 -1.33 7.58
CA ASN A 263 -9.05 -0.27 6.63
C ASN A 263 -7.84 0.55 7.08
N VAL A 264 -6.98 0.90 6.14
CA VAL A 264 -5.78 1.73 6.34
C VAL A 264 -5.75 2.85 5.32
N ILE A 265 -5.51 4.08 5.80
CA ILE A 265 -5.19 5.25 4.98
C ILE A 265 -3.75 5.66 5.29
N LYS A 266 -2.92 5.68 4.25
CA LYS A 266 -1.52 6.12 4.32
C LYS A 266 -1.42 7.55 3.80
N LEU A 267 -1.06 8.48 4.68
CA LEU A 267 -0.92 9.90 4.35
C LEU A 267 0.46 10.17 3.74
N PRO A 268 0.58 11.05 2.74
CA PRO A 268 1.85 11.44 2.15
C PRO A 268 2.65 12.38 3.08
N ASP A 269 3.97 12.29 2.99
CA ASP A 269 4.92 13.29 3.46
C ASP A 269 5.01 14.50 2.51
N GLU A 270 5.86 15.49 2.84
CA GLU A 270 6.11 16.67 1.98
C GLU A 270 6.56 16.35 0.56
N ASN A 271 7.19 15.20 0.35
CA ASN A 271 7.70 14.76 -0.95
C ASN A 271 6.68 13.90 -1.71
N GLY A 272 5.48 13.73 -1.16
CA GLY A 272 4.42 12.89 -1.72
C GLY A 272 4.62 11.39 -1.50
N GLY A 273 5.56 10.98 -0.65
CA GLY A 273 5.77 9.59 -0.25
C GLY A 273 4.88 9.23 0.92
N ALA A 274 4.10 8.15 0.81
CA ALA A 274 3.16 7.72 1.85
C ALA A 274 3.70 6.55 2.69
N GLY A 275 5.02 6.30 2.67
CA GLY A 275 5.71 5.29 3.48
C GLY A 275 5.41 3.84 3.12
N THR A 276 5.87 2.92 3.96
CA THR A 276 5.81 1.47 3.73
C THR A 276 4.75 0.79 4.60
N ILE A 277 4.08 -0.23 4.07
CA ILE A 277 3.47 -1.30 4.85
C ILE A 277 4.28 -2.57 4.58
N GLY A 278 5.03 -2.99 5.59
CA GLY A 278 5.95 -4.12 5.55
C GLY A 278 5.46 -5.30 6.38
N SER A 279 5.61 -6.51 5.86
CA SER A 279 5.29 -7.75 6.58
C SER A 279 6.39 -8.80 6.41
N PHE A 280 7.01 -9.18 7.51
CA PHE A 280 8.21 -10.03 7.54
C PHE A 280 7.99 -11.23 8.47
N ASP A 281 8.10 -12.46 7.96
CA ASP A 281 7.83 -13.69 8.75
C ASP A 281 6.42 -13.75 9.38
N ILE A 282 5.45 -13.04 8.81
CA ILE A 282 4.06 -13.02 9.26
C ILE A 282 3.12 -12.60 8.14
N ARG A 283 1.96 -13.26 8.05
CA ARG A 283 0.89 -12.87 7.13
C ARG A 283 0.10 -11.70 7.68
N ALA A 284 -0.16 -10.71 6.85
CA ALA A 284 -1.05 -9.59 7.13
C ALA A 284 -2.21 -9.57 6.12
N GLN A 285 -3.42 -9.37 6.62
CA GLN A 285 -4.62 -9.25 5.82
C GLN A 285 -5.21 -7.86 5.97
N PHE A 286 -5.70 -7.29 4.87
CA PHE A 286 -6.32 -5.95 4.85
C PHE A 286 -7.59 -5.97 4.00
N ASN A 287 -8.61 -5.24 4.44
CA ASN A 287 -9.79 -4.99 3.63
C ASN A 287 -9.50 -3.90 2.59
N VAL A 288 -9.09 -2.71 3.04
CA VAL A 288 -8.71 -1.61 2.15
C VAL A 288 -7.40 -0.99 2.61
N ILE A 289 -6.48 -0.79 1.67
CA ILE A 289 -5.31 0.07 1.83
C ILE A 289 -5.41 1.20 0.81
N ASN A 290 -5.44 2.45 1.28
CA ASN A 290 -5.47 3.62 0.43
C ASN A 290 -4.26 4.52 0.71
N TYR A 291 -3.28 4.51 -0.19
CA TYR A 291 -2.18 5.47 -0.16
C TYR A 291 -2.58 6.76 -0.86
N LEU A 292 -2.61 7.86 -0.11
CA LEU A 292 -2.87 9.20 -0.66
C LEU A 292 -1.61 9.85 -1.28
N GLY A 293 -0.56 9.07 -1.48
CA GLY A 293 0.68 9.41 -2.17
C GLY A 293 1.36 8.13 -2.66
N ASN A 294 2.67 8.20 -2.94
CA ASN A 294 3.40 7.03 -3.43
C ASN A 294 3.61 6.01 -2.30
N GLY A 295 3.08 4.81 -2.46
CA GLY A 295 3.09 3.76 -1.44
C GLY A 295 4.06 2.63 -1.75
N VAL A 296 4.51 1.96 -0.69
CA VAL A 296 5.32 0.73 -0.79
C VAL A 296 4.65 -0.40 0.00
N LEU A 297 4.31 -1.49 -0.68
CA LEU A 297 4.05 -2.79 -0.06
C LEU A 297 5.31 -3.65 -0.14
N GLU A 298 5.78 -4.13 1.00
CA GLU A 298 7.02 -4.90 1.10
C GLU A 298 6.81 -6.19 1.90
N GLY A 299 6.96 -7.32 1.22
CA GLY A 299 7.03 -8.65 1.84
C GLY A 299 8.48 -9.11 2.02
N ASP A 300 8.69 -10.10 2.88
CA ASP A 300 10.00 -10.74 2.97
C ASP A 300 10.32 -11.52 1.66
N ASN A 301 11.55 -11.36 1.18
CA ASN A 301 12.06 -11.95 -0.06
C ASN A 301 12.92 -13.20 0.19
N THR A 302 12.88 -13.77 1.40
CA THR A 302 13.60 -15.00 1.72
C THR A 302 13.13 -16.16 0.82
N PRO A 303 14.04 -16.91 0.16
CA PRO A 303 13.62 -18.01 -0.71
C PRO A 303 12.83 -19.10 0.04
N GLY A 304 11.62 -19.40 -0.44
CA GLY A 304 10.78 -20.49 0.10
C GLY A 304 9.75 -20.07 1.15
N THR A 305 9.55 -18.77 1.37
CA THR A 305 8.45 -18.26 2.19
C THR A 305 7.17 -18.04 1.37
N GLU A 306 6.04 -18.36 1.98
CA GLU A 306 4.70 -18.18 1.39
C GLU A 306 4.27 -16.70 1.45
N GLY A 307 3.26 -16.31 0.66
CA GLY A 307 2.78 -14.93 0.54
C GLY A 307 2.46 -14.27 1.89
N TYR A 308 2.84 -13.00 2.00
CA TYR A 308 2.73 -12.24 3.25
C TYR A 308 1.51 -11.34 3.31
N PHE A 309 0.83 -11.13 2.17
CA PHE A 309 -0.32 -10.23 2.07
C PHE A 309 -1.53 -10.91 1.44
N THR A 310 -2.69 -10.72 2.06
CA THR A 310 -4.01 -10.93 1.45
C THR A 310 -4.76 -9.62 1.54
N ILE A 311 -5.04 -8.98 0.40
CA ILE A 311 -5.65 -7.66 0.37
C ILE A 311 -6.86 -7.70 -0.54
N ASP A 312 -8.01 -7.21 -0.07
CA ASP A 312 -9.15 -7.04 -0.97
C ASP A 312 -8.89 -5.87 -1.93
N THR A 313 -8.72 -4.65 -1.41
CA THR A 313 -8.50 -3.46 -2.24
C THR A 313 -7.23 -2.73 -1.84
N VAL A 314 -6.35 -2.44 -2.80
CA VAL A 314 -5.21 -1.51 -2.63
C VAL A 314 -5.18 -0.44 -3.72
N ILE A 315 -5.14 0.82 -3.30
CA ILE A 315 -5.04 1.97 -4.18
C ILE A 315 -3.79 2.75 -3.83
N PHE A 316 -3.02 3.09 -4.85
CA PHE A 316 -1.82 3.89 -4.75
C PHE A 316 -2.00 5.21 -5.46
N GLY A 317 -1.76 6.31 -4.74
CA GLY A 317 -1.87 7.67 -5.25
C GLY A 317 -0.85 7.99 -6.33
N ALA A 318 -1.04 9.15 -6.96
CA ALA A 318 -0.13 9.71 -7.95
C ALA A 318 0.84 10.70 -7.28
N GLY A 319 2.14 10.52 -7.49
CA GLY A 319 3.17 11.45 -7.03
C GLY A 319 4.47 11.36 -7.85
N MET A 320 5.54 11.99 -7.37
CA MET A 320 6.81 12.11 -8.12
C MET A 320 7.72 10.87 -8.02
N MET A 321 7.41 9.91 -7.15
CA MET A 321 8.14 8.66 -6.98
C MET A 321 7.28 7.48 -7.46
N PRO A 322 7.86 6.36 -7.89
CA PRO A 322 7.07 5.20 -8.28
C PRO A 322 6.44 4.52 -7.05
N ASN A 323 5.23 4.02 -7.23
CA ASN A 323 4.61 3.05 -6.32
C ASN A 323 5.34 1.71 -6.40
N ASN A 324 5.35 0.92 -5.32
CA ASN A 324 6.06 -0.36 -5.32
C ASN A 324 5.27 -1.45 -4.59
N ILE A 325 5.16 -2.62 -5.21
CA ILE A 325 4.78 -3.87 -4.57
C ILE A 325 5.93 -4.84 -4.74
N SER A 326 6.47 -5.33 -3.63
CA SER A 326 7.58 -6.28 -3.64
C SER A 326 7.39 -7.43 -2.65
N GLY A 327 8.00 -8.57 -2.98
CA GLY A 327 7.86 -9.81 -2.21
C GLY A 327 6.57 -10.59 -2.52
N PRO A 328 6.45 -11.83 -2.04
CA PRO A 328 5.31 -12.69 -2.34
C PRO A 328 3.99 -12.16 -1.74
N VAL A 329 2.96 -12.07 -2.58
CA VAL A 329 1.59 -11.66 -2.21
C VAL A 329 0.66 -12.85 -2.42
N ASP A 330 -0.04 -13.31 -1.37
CA ASP A 330 -0.98 -14.44 -1.49
C ASP A 330 -2.13 -14.08 -2.44
N SER A 331 -2.73 -12.89 -2.25
CA SER A 331 -3.69 -12.35 -3.21
C SER A 331 -3.93 -10.84 -3.05
N ILE A 332 -4.14 -10.15 -4.18
CA ILE A 332 -4.81 -8.84 -4.26
C ILE A 332 -6.06 -8.99 -5.14
N ASN A 333 -7.24 -8.68 -4.60
CA ASN A 333 -8.48 -8.78 -5.37
C ASN A 333 -8.63 -7.59 -6.34
N TYR A 334 -8.37 -6.36 -5.89
CA TYR A 334 -8.32 -5.15 -6.72
C TYR A 334 -7.09 -4.31 -6.37
N GLY A 335 -6.24 -4.05 -7.35
CA GLY A 335 -5.07 -3.18 -7.23
C GLY A 335 -5.10 -2.05 -8.25
N HIS A 336 -4.73 -0.84 -7.82
CA HIS A 336 -4.72 0.32 -8.72
C HIS A 336 -3.53 1.23 -8.44
N PHE A 337 -2.67 1.40 -9.43
CA PHE A 337 -1.65 2.42 -9.47
C PHE A 337 -2.17 3.63 -10.26
N MET A 338 -2.51 4.72 -9.55
CA MET A 338 -2.89 5.99 -10.19
C MET A 338 -1.68 6.76 -10.73
N GLY A 339 -0.51 6.56 -10.13
CA GLY A 339 0.79 7.03 -10.63
C GLY A 339 1.60 5.89 -11.25
N ALA A 340 2.82 6.19 -11.73
CA ALA A 340 3.75 5.14 -12.18
C ALA A 340 4.09 4.20 -11.00
N GLY A 341 4.36 2.93 -11.30
CA GLY A 341 4.80 1.98 -10.26
C GLY A 341 5.39 0.70 -10.79
N ASP A 342 6.03 -0.01 -9.87
CA ASP A 342 6.70 -1.29 -10.09
C ASP A 342 6.06 -2.38 -9.23
N ILE A 343 5.80 -3.54 -9.82
CA ILE A 343 5.40 -4.78 -9.14
C ILE A 343 6.54 -5.76 -9.36
N ASN A 344 7.20 -6.19 -8.30
CA ASN A 344 8.28 -7.18 -8.33
C ASN A 344 7.98 -8.32 -7.36
N THR A 345 7.27 -9.33 -7.84
CA THR A 345 6.74 -10.40 -7.02
C THR A 345 7.01 -11.76 -7.64
N ASN A 346 7.08 -12.79 -6.81
CA ASN A 346 7.15 -14.17 -7.29
C ASN A 346 6.06 -14.99 -6.60
N GLY A 347 5.42 -15.90 -7.34
CA GLY A 347 4.40 -16.78 -6.75
C GLY A 347 3.14 -16.05 -6.28
N SER A 348 2.79 -14.92 -6.92
CA SER A 348 1.73 -14.03 -6.43
C SER A 348 0.47 -14.07 -7.30
N TYR A 349 -0.68 -13.79 -6.70
CA TYR A 349 -1.97 -13.74 -7.39
C TYR A 349 -2.60 -12.35 -7.33
N PHE A 350 -3.02 -11.86 -8.50
CA PHE A 350 -3.74 -10.60 -8.64
C PHE A 350 -5.01 -10.87 -9.45
N HIS A 351 -6.19 -10.52 -8.92
CA HIS A 351 -7.43 -10.71 -9.68
C HIS A 351 -7.61 -9.59 -10.70
N GLU A 352 -7.72 -8.34 -10.26
CA GLU A 352 -7.74 -7.17 -11.16
C GLU A 352 -6.65 -6.17 -10.77
N PHE A 353 -5.87 -5.72 -11.76
CA PHE A 353 -4.86 -4.68 -11.55
C PHE A 353 -4.84 -3.64 -12.67
N ILE A 354 -4.85 -2.36 -12.29
CA ILE A 354 -4.85 -1.22 -13.21
C ILE A 354 -3.60 -0.36 -13.00
N LEU A 355 -2.91 -0.02 -14.08
CA LEU A 355 -1.78 0.90 -14.11
C LEU A 355 -2.12 2.11 -15.01
N ASP A 356 -2.46 3.26 -14.40
CA ASP A 356 -2.94 4.45 -15.11
C ASP A 356 -1.87 5.16 -15.95
N MET A 357 -0.61 5.04 -15.55
CA MET A 357 0.53 5.80 -16.08
C MET A 357 1.65 4.87 -16.56
N GLY A 358 1.28 3.69 -17.05
CA GLY A 358 2.21 2.60 -17.29
C GLY A 358 2.89 2.12 -16.01
N GLY A 359 4.02 1.42 -16.16
CA GLY A 359 4.73 0.81 -15.05
C GLY A 359 5.41 -0.49 -15.44
N LYS A 360 6.03 -1.15 -14.46
CA LYS A 360 6.71 -2.42 -14.68
C LYS A 360 6.14 -3.50 -13.78
N ILE A 361 5.83 -4.65 -14.37
CA ILE A 361 5.54 -5.90 -13.67
C ILE A 361 6.69 -6.87 -13.98
N ASP A 362 7.35 -7.34 -12.94
CA ASP A 362 8.53 -8.19 -13.02
C ASP A 362 8.42 -9.38 -12.06
N GLY A 363 8.89 -10.55 -12.49
CA GLY A 363 8.99 -11.74 -11.65
C GLY A 363 8.34 -12.98 -12.25
N LYS A 364 8.31 -14.07 -11.49
CA LYS A 364 7.92 -15.40 -12.00
C LYS A 364 6.86 -16.09 -11.16
N ASP A 365 6.29 -17.17 -11.69
CA ASP A 365 5.24 -17.94 -11.02
C ASP A 365 4.01 -17.08 -10.65
N ASN A 366 3.76 -15.98 -11.36
CA ASN A 366 2.67 -15.06 -11.02
C ASN A 366 1.40 -15.38 -11.83
N LYS A 367 0.23 -15.26 -11.19
CA LYS A 367 -1.07 -15.37 -11.86
C LYS A 367 -1.80 -14.04 -11.78
N MET A 368 -2.32 -13.56 -12.91
CA MET A 368 -3.04 -12.29 -12.99
C MET A 368 -4.29 -12.42 -13.86
N ASP A 369 -5.49 -12.31 -13.31
CA ASP A 369 -6.68 -12.52 -14.15
C ASP A 369 -6.87 -11.34 -15.12
N TYR A 370 -6.96 -10.10 -14.64
CA TYR A 370 -7.20 -8.91 -15.49
C TYR A 370 -6.15 -7.83 -15.26
N ILE A 371 -5.37 -7.51 -16.29
CA ILE A 371 -4.34 -6.47 -16.25
C ILE A 371 -4.62 -5.39 -17.30
N TYR A 372 -4.65 -4.14 -16.85
CA TYR A 372 -4.87 -2.97 -17.68
C TYR A 372 -3.69 -2.00 -17.55
N GLY A 373 -2.89 -1.87 -18.61
CA GLY A 373 -1.91 -0.80 -18.77
C GLY A 373 -2.52 0.36 -19.54
N LEU A 374 -2.85 1.46 -18.86
CA LEU A 374 -3.53 2.62 -19.42
C LEU A 374 -2.56 3.80 -19.60
N ASP A 375 -2.99 4.81 -20.36
CA ASP A 375 -2.33 6.12 -20.44
C ASP A 375 -3.38 7.23 -20.31
N VAL A 376 -3.86 7.42 -19.09
CA VAL A 376 -4.91 8.43 -18.81
C VAL A 376 -4.41 9.87 -18.91
N ASN A 377 -3.09 10.09 -18.94
CA ASN A 377 -2.49 11.42 -18.98
C ASN A 377 -1.81 11.76 -20.32
N SER A 378 -1.92 10.90 -21.33
CA SER A 378 -1.25 11.07 -22.64
C SER A 378 0.26 11.32 -22.52
N ASN A 379 0.88 10.72 -21.51
CA ASN A 379 2.32 10.85 -21.25
C ASN A 379 3.14 9.81 -22.02
N MET A 380 2.48 8.91 -22.77
CA MET A 380 3.10 7.85 -23.57
C MET A 380 4.03 6.94 -22.77
N MET A 381 3.74 6.73 -21.48
CA MET A 381 4.51 5.78 -20.68
C MET A 381 4.12 4.36 -21.04
N SER A 382 5.14 3.51 -21.22
CA SER A 382 4.94 2.11 -21.54
C SER A 382 4.55 1.31 -20.31
N THR A 383 3.75 0.27 -20.53
CA THR A 383 3.54 -0.78 -19.54
C THR A 383 4.41 -1.96 -19.92
N THR A 384 5.28 -2.38 -19.00
CA THR A 384 6.27 -3.42 -19.22
C THR A 384 5.98 -4.62 -18.34
N ILE A 385 5.79 -5.79 -18.93
CA ILE A 385 5.61 -7.07 -18.23
C ILE A 385 6.75 -8.00 -18.62
N VAL A 386 7.58 -8.40 -17.66
CA VAL A 386 8.78 -9.22 -17.88
C VAL A 386 8.84 -10.36 -16.87
N GLY A 387 8.82 -11.62 -17.32
CA GLY A 387 8.78 -12.70 -16.34
C GLY A 387 8.18 -14.03 -16.78
N GLU A 388 7.42 -14.65 -15.88
CA GLU A 388 6.59 -15.82 -16.12
C GLU A 388 5.21 -15.58 -15.51
N PHE A 389 4.20 -15.47 -16.38
CA PHE A 389 2.85 -15.11 -15.99
C PHE A 389 1.80 -16.04 -16.61
N GLU A 390 0.79 -16.40 -15.82
CA GLU A 390 -0.50 -16.89 -16.31
C GLU A 390 -1.51 -15.74 -16.25
N MET A 391 -2.11 -15.38 -17.39
CA MET A 391 -3.06 -14.27 -17.50
C MET A 391 -4.35 -14.65 -18.20
N GLU A 392 -5.49 -14.16 -17.71
CA GLU A 392 -6.78 -14.33 -18.40
C GLU A 392 -6.97 -13.21 -19.44
N TYR A 393 -6.70 -11.96 -19.07
CA TYR A 393 -6.87 -10.79 -19.93
C TYR A 393 -5.76 -9.77 -19.73
N LEU A 394 -5.11 -9.39 -20.81
CA LEU A 394 -4.06 -8.37 -20.86
C LEU A 394 -4.44 -7.27 -21.84
N TYR A 395 -4.53 -6.03 -21.38
CA TYR A 395 -4.85 -4.87 -22.21
C TYR A 395 -3.81 -3.77 -22.06
N PHE A 396 -3.24 -3.35 -23.20
CA PHE A 396 -2.38 -2.18 -23.28
C PHE A 396 -3.07 -1.09 -24.11
N GLN A 397 -3.42 0.02 -23.46
CA GLN A 397 -3.92 1.24 -24.12
C GLN A 397 -2.78 2.04 -24.77
N SER A 398 -1.60 2.03 -24.15
CA SER A 398 -0.38 2.66 -24.61
C SER A 398 0.68 1.62 -25.00
N GLU A 399 1.90 2.10 -25.24
CA GLU A 399 3.06 1.27 -25.57
C GLU A 399 3.17 0.04 -24.65
N GLY A 400 3.00 -1.16 -25.21
CA GLY A 400 2.99 -2.42 -24.44
C GLY A 400 4.25 -3.24 -24.67
N ILE A 401 4.97 -3.59 -23.61
CA ILE A 401 6.14 -4.49 -23.68
C ILE A 401 5.82 -5.77 -22.91
N LEU A 402 5.83 -6.90 -23.61
CA LEU A 402 5.65 -8.23 -23.03
C LEU A 402 6.90 -9.05 -23.28
N SER A 403 7.50 -9.61 -22.24
CA SER A 403 8.66 -10.49 -22.37
C SER A 403 8.59 -11.65 -21.38
N SER A 404 8.92 -12.87 -21.84
CA SER A 404 9.22 -13.94 -20.89
C SER A 404 10.70 -13.94 -20.48
N TYR A 405 11.01 -14.53 -19.32
CA TYR A 405 12.38 -14.84 -18.94
C TYR A 405 12.98 -15.97 -19.80
N PRO A 406 14.32 -16.06 -19.92
CA PRO A 406 14.96 -17.16 -20.64
C PRO A 406 14.58 -18.54 -20.09
N GLY A 407 13.90 -19.35 -20.90
CA GLY A 407 13.48 -20.71 -20.54
C GLY A 407 12.08 -20.80 -19.91
N GLU A 408 11.46 -19.65 -19.65
CA GLU A 408 10.09 -19.55 -19.13
C GLU A 408 9.13 -19.07 -20.22
N THR A 409 7.83 -19.29 -20.00
CA THR A 409 6.77 -19.00 -20.96
C THR A 409 5.64 -18.23 -20.28
N ASN A 410 5.22 -17.13 -20.90
CA ASN A 410 3.97 -16.48 -20.51
C ASN A 410 2.78 -17.20 -21.17
N VAL A 411 1.71 -17.43 -20.42
CA VAL A 411 0.47 -18.05 -20.91
C VAL A 411 -0.66 -17.05 -20.72
N ILE A 412 -1.31 -16.64 -21.81
CA ILE A 412 -2.29 -15.55 -21.81
C ILE A 412 -3.54 -16.04 -22.56
N ASN A 413 -4.73 -15.92 -21.97
CA ASN A 413 -5.95 -16.25 -22.70
C ASN A 413 -6.27 -15.16 -23.74
N GLU A 414 -6.42 -13.91 -23.36
CA GLU A 414 -6.64 -12.80 -24.31
C GLU A 414 -5.63 -11.67 -24.10
N ALA A 415 -5.02 -11.19 -25.19
CA ALA A 415 -4.12 -10.03 -25.17
C ALA A 415 -4.53 -9.01 -26.25
N VAL A 416 -4.62 -7.74 -25.86
CA VAL A 416 -4.98 -6.63 -26.73
C VAL A 416 -3.92 -5.54 -26.64
N PHE A 417 -3.33 -5.19 -27.79
CA PHE A 417 -2.42 -4.06 -27.92
C PHE A 417 -3.12 -2.96 -28.74
N ALA A 418 -3.56 -1.90 -28.06
CA ALA A 418 -4.24 -0.76 -28.66
C ALA A 418 -3.29 0.36 -29.10
N ALA A 419 -1.97 0.16 -28.93
CA ALA A 419 -0.90 1.02 -29.42
C ALA A 419 0.29 0.14 -29.86
N ASP A 420 1.48 0.74 -30.03
CA ASP A 420 2.72 0.01 -30.34
C ASP A 420 2.99 -1.11 -29.33
N GLY A 421 3.53 -2.23 -29.82
CA GLY A 421 3.74 -3.43 -29.01
C GLY A 421 5.07 -4.13 -29.28
N TRP A 422 5.79 -4.49 -28.21
CA TRP A 422 7.03 -5.27 -28.26
C TRP A 422 6.82 -6.59 -27.53
N ILE A 423 6.87 -7.70 -28.27
CA ILE A 423 6.66 -9.04 -27.71
C ILE A 423 7.96 -9.83 -27.84
N ASN A 424 8.56 -10.19 -26.72
CA ASN A 424 9.85 -10.89 -26.63
C ASN A 424 9.71 -12.18 -25.80
N GLY A 425 10.72 -13.05 -25.88
CA GLY A 425 10.66 -14.33 -25.16
C GLY A 425 9.65 -15.30 -25.77
N GLU A 426 9.29 -16.31 -24.98
CA GLU A 426 8.29 -17.32 -25.33
C GLU A 426 6.94 -16.94 -24.73
N ASN A 427 5.92 -16.83 -25.58
CA ASN A 427 4.56 -16.47 -25.16
C ASN A 427 3.56 -17.38 -25.88
N ILE A 428 2.60 -17.90 -25.13
CA ILE A 428 1.43 -18.63 -25.64
C ILE A 428 0.22 -17.75 -25.38
N ILE A 429 -0.38 -17.24 -26.46
CA ILE A 429 -1.57 -16.39 -26.39
C ILE A 429 -2.72 -17.10 -27.09
N ASN A 430 -3.89 -17.20 -26.44
CA ASN A 430 -5.02 -17.85 -27.09
C ASN A 430 -5.67 -16.96 -28.14
N ASP A 431 -6.04 -15.74 -27.75
CA ASP A 431 -6.60 -14.71 -28.62
C ASP A 431 -5.73 -13.43 -28.56
N LEU A 432 -5.15 -13.03 -29.68
CA LEU A 432 -4.29 -11.85 -29.79
C LEU A 432 -4.91 -10.80 -30.72
N ASN A 433 -5.11 -9.59 -30.21
CA ASN A 433 -5.68 -8.47 -30.97
C ASN A 433 -4.70 -7.29 -31.08
N PHE A 434 -4.45 -6.87 -32.32
CA PHE A 434 -3.62 -5.73 -32.66
C PHE A 434 -4.47 -4.63 -33.32
N SER A 435 -4.39 -3.41 -32.80
CA SER A 435 -5.05 -2.25 -33.41
C SER A 435 -4.38 -1.79 -34.70
N SER A 436 -5.14 -1.11 -35.57
CA SER A 436 -4.62 -0.57 -36.83
C SER A 436 -3.71 0.64 -36.61
N GLY A 437 -2.70 0.79 -37.47
CA GLY A 437 -1.86 2.00 -37.53
C GLY A 437 -0.61 1.98 -36.63
N PHE A 438 -0.39 0.91 -35.88
CA PHE A 438 0.72 0.79 -34.93
C PHE A 438 1.83 -0.15 -35.38
N TRP A 439 2.94 -0.10 -34.66
CA TRP A 439 4.08 -0.99 -34.87
C TRP A 439 4.13 -2.10 -33.83
N TYR A 440 4.05 -3.34 -34.31
CA TYR A 440 4.23 -4.56 -33.55
C TYR A 440 5.58 -5.19 -33.88
N GLN A 441 6.46 -5.24 -32.88
CA GLN A 441 7.80 -5.80 -33.00
C GLN A 441 7.92 -7.10 -32.20
N LEU A 442 8.31 -8.17 -32.87
CA LEU A 442 8.52 -9.48 -32.26
C LEU A 442 10.02 -9.73 -32.05
N GLY A 443 10.39 -10.21 -30.87
CA GLY A 443 11.76 -10.60 -30.56
C GLY A 443 12.27 -11.64 -31.55
N MET A 444 13.43 -11.42 -32.18
CA MET A 444 14.02 -12.42 -33.06
C MET A 444 14.18 -13.75 -32.31
N ASP A 445 14.02 -14.87 -33.03
CA ASP A 445 14.49 -16.14 -32.51
C ASP A 445 16.02 -16.08 -32.39
N SER A 446 16.56 -16.46 -31.24
CA SER A 446 18.01 -16.43 -31.02
C SER A 446 18.65 -17.55 -31.83
N LEU A 447 18.98 -17.27 -33.09
CA LEU A 447 20.03 -18.01 -33.79
C LEU A 447 21.37 -17.71 -33.10
N THR A 448 21.69 -18.57 -32.13
CA THR A 448 23.02 -18.91 -31.61
C THR A 448 24.10 -17.84 -31.82
N GLN A 449 24.35 -17.02 -30.81
CA GLN A 449 25.69 -16.46 -30.64
C GLN A 449 26.46 -17.35 -29.66
N GLY A 450 27.37 -18.18 -30.19
CA GLY A 450 28.45 -18.76 -29.39
C GLY A 450 28.10 -19.90 -28.42
N GLY A 451 27.33 -20.91 -28.84
CA GLY A 451 27.43 -22.25 -28.25
C GLY A 451 26.56 -22.56 -27.02
N ASN A 452 25.59 -21.72 -26.65
CA ASN A 452 24.52 -22.12 -25.73
C ASN A 452 23.18 -22.20 -26.49
N THR A 453 22.70 -23.42 -26.70
CA THR A 453 21.35 -23.71 -27.18
C THR A 453 20.35 -23.42 -26.06
N THR A 454 19.83 -22.20 -26.00
CA THR A 454 18.46 -21.99 -25.49
C THR A 454 17.54 -22.25 -26.68
N GLY A 455 16.42 -22.94 -26.48
CA GLY A 455 15.53 -23.38 -27.57
C GLY A 455 15.02 -22.22 -28.44
N THR A 456 14.42 -22.56 -29.57
CA THR A 456 13.74 -21.60 -30.44
C THR A 456 12.66 -20.87 -29.64
N ARG A 457 12.77 -19.55 -29.53
CA ARG A 457 11.76 -18.68 -28.89
C ARG A 457 10.70 -18.32 -29.92
N LYS A 458 9.44 -18.41 -29.54
CA LYS A 458 8.30 -18.19 -30.45
C LYS A 458 7.16 -17.45 -29.76
N LEU A 459 6.41 -16.69 -30.56
CA LEU A 459 5.05 -16.27 -30.22
C LEU A 459 4.09 -17.34 -30.76
N GLN A 460 3.48 -18.12 -29.88
CA GLN A 460 2.48 -19.11 -30.24
C GLN A 460 1.08 -18.52 -30.03
N ILE A 461 0.24 -18.65 -31.06
CA ILE A 461 -1.14 -18.20 -31.05
C ILE A 461 -2.06 -19.40 -31.30
N THR A 462 -2.91 -19.73 -30.34
CA THR A 462 -3.64 -21.01 -30.37
C THR A 462 -5.01 -20.94 -31.02
N ASN A 463 -5.75 -19.84 -30.89
CA ASN A 463 -7.11 -19.73 -31.39
C ASN A 463 -7.29 -18.63 -32.44
N SER A 464 -7.16 -17.35 -32.05
CA SER A 464 -7.35 -16.24 -32.99
C SER A 464 -6.21 -15.23 -32.93
N LEU A 465 -5.87 -14.70 -34.11
CA LEU A 465 -5.07 -13.50 -34.27
C LEU A 465 -5.95 -12.52 -35.04
N GLU A 466 -6.31 -11.41 -34.43
CA GLU A 466 -7.00 -10.31 -35.10
C GLU A 466 -6.03 -9.14 -35.24
N ILE A 467 -5.99 -8.58 -36.44
CA ILE A 467 -5.32 -7.30 -36.69
C ILE A 467 -6.43 -6.42 -37.25
N LEU A 468 -6.86 -5.46 -36.43
CA LEU A 468 -7.91 -4.53 -36.84
C LEU A 468 -7.50 -3.89 -38.15
N HIS A 469 -8.41 -3.96 -39.11
CA HIS A 469 -8.16 -3.58 -40.49
C HIS A 469 -8.73 -2.18 -40.74
N GLY A 470 -8.03 -1.40 -41.56
CA GLY A 470 -8.48 -0.08 -41.97
C GLY A 470 -7.30 0.81 -42.25
N CYS A 471 -7.36 1.48 -43.40
CA CYS A 471 -6.27 2.35 -43.82
C CYS A 471 -6.33 3.75 -43.21
N ASN A 472 -7.43 4.11 -42.53
CA ASN A 472 -7.65 5.45 -41.97
C ASN A 472 -6.59 5.81 -40.92
N ASN A 473 -6.02 4.82 -40.24
CA ASN A 473 -4.97 5.00 -39.24
C ASN A 473 -3.56 4.74 -39.82
N GLY A 474 -3.43 4.68 -41.15
CA GLY A 474 -2.18 4.29 -41.81
C GLY A 474 -1.96 2.78 -41.86
N MET A 475 -0.77 2.39 -42.30
CA MET A 475 -0.35 0.99 -42.38
C MET A 475 0.07 0.49 -41.00
N THR A 476 -0.44 -0.67 -40.58
CA THR A 476 0.14 -1.40 -39.43
C THR A 476 1.48 -2.00 -39.85
N PHE A 477 2.44 -2.08 -38.93
CA PHE A 477 3.75 -2.70 -39.17
C PHE A 477 3.95 -3.91 -38.27
N LEU A 478 4.33 -5.05 -38.84
CA LEU A 478 4.71 -6.25 -38.11
C LEU A 478 6.14 -6.65 -38.50
N SER A 479 7.05 -6.69 -37.54
CA SER A 479 8.46 -6.99 -37.85
C SER A 479 9.19 -7.74 -36.76
N SER A 480 10.26 -8.42 -37.13
CA SER A 480 11.27 -8.83 -36.14
C SER A 480 12.03 -7.63 -35.55
N SER A 481 12.46 -7.78 -34.30
CA SER A 481 13.30 -6.81 -33.57
C SER A 481 14.71 -6.66 -34.13
N LYS A 482 15.15 -7.58 -35.00
CA LYS A 482 16.44 -7.49 -35.67
C LYS A 482 16.29 -7.61 -37.18
N ILE A 483 16.75 -6.58 -37.89
CA ILE A 483 16.85 -6.58 -39.35
C ILE A 483 17.69 -7.79 -39.78
N THR A 484 17.20 -8.58 -40.75
CA THR A 484 17.79 -9.85 -41.25
C THR A 484 17.70 -11.06 -40.31
N GLY A 485 17.18 -10.90 -39.08
CA GLY A 485 16.90 -12.01 -38.16
C GLY A 485 15.41 -12.26 -38.10
N GLN A 486 14.94 -13.47 -38.36
CA GLN A 486 13.50 -13.75 -38.38
C GLN A 486 12.93 -13.94 -36.96
N ALA A 487 11.70 -13.44 -36.76
CA ALA A 487 10.87 -13.79 -35.60
C ALA A 487 9.85 -14.86 -36.00
N ILE A 488 9.48 -15.75 -35.07
CA ILE A 488 8.60 -16.88 -35.35
C ILE A 488 7.23 -16.65 -34.74
N ILE A 489 6.20 -16.71 -35.59
CA ILE A 489 4.79 -16.79 -35.19
C ILE A 489 4.31 -18.22 -35.45
N GLU A 490 3.94 -18.96 -34.42
CA GLU A 490 3.25 -20.23 -34.58
C GLU A 490 1.74 -20.02 -34.48
N TYR A 491 1.06 -19.97 -35.62
CA TYR A 491 -0.39 -19.76 -35.67
C TYR A 491 -1.13 -21.07 -35.94
N ASN A 492 -1.94 -21.50 -34.97
CA ASN A 492 -2.71 -22.76 -35.02
C ASN A 492 -4.24 -22.56 -35.16
N GLY A 493 -4.69 -21.30 -35.27
CA GLY A 493 -6.10 -20.94 -35.46
C GLY A 493 -6.66 -21.28 -36.86
N SER A 494 -7.96 -21.07 -37.05
CA SER A 494 -8.56 -21.10 -38.39
C SER A 494 -7.97 -19.98 -39.25
N GLY A 495 -7.75 -20.20 -40.54
CA GLY A 495 -7.06 -19.25 -41.42
C GLY A 495 -7.44 -17.77 -41.21
N LEU A 496 -6.45 -16.92 -40.99
CA LEU A 496 -6.58 -15.47 -40.83
C LEU A 496 -6.39 -14.77 -42.18
N THR A 497 -7.25 -13.80 -42.46
CA THR A 497 -7.03 -12.78 -43.51
C THR A 497 -7.05 -11.40 -42.87
N SER A 498 -5.92 -10.71 -42.91
CA SER A 498 -5.77 -9.31 -42.47
C SER A 498 -5.66 -8.40 -43.68
N GLU A 499 -5.91 -7.09 -43.51
CA GLU A 499 -5.67 -6.09 -44.56
C GLU A 499 -4.75 -4.95 -44.09
N TYR A 500 -4.06 -4.30 -45.03
CA TYR A 500 -3.24 -3.08 -44.77
C TYR A 500 -2.11 -3.29 -43.74
N LEU A 501 -1.37 -4.40 -43.86
CA LEU A 501 -0.23 -4.73 -43.01
C LEU A 501 1.10 -4.75 -43.79
N SER A 502 2.10 -4.04 -43.28
CA SER A 502 3.50 -4.13 -43.74
C SER A 502 4.25 -5.16 -42.92
N VAL A 503 4.93 -6.11 -43.57
CA VAL A 503 5.60 -7.22 -42.85
C VAL A 503 7.06 -7.35 -43.24
N ARG A 504 7.94 -7.55 -42.25
CA ARG A 504 9.37 -7.79 -42.45
C ARG A 504 9.94 -8.84 -41.51
N ASP A 505 10.79 -9.72 -42.02
CA ASP A 505 11.57 -10.68 -41.21
C ASP A 505 10.67 -11.59 -40.33
N ILE A 506 9.52 -12.05 -40.83
CA ILE A 506 8.60 -12.93 -40.10
C ILE A 506 8.55 -14.34 -40.70
N VAL A 507 8.65 -15.37 -39.85
CA VAL A 507 8.38 -16.77 -40.21
C VAL A 507 7.09 -17.20 -39.53
N LYS A 508 6.10 -17.61 -40.33
CA LYS A 508 4.87 -18.22 -39.83
C LYS A 508 4.98 -19.75 -39.88
N THR A 509 4.74 -20.39 -38.75
CA THR A 509 4.64 -21.85 -38.56
C THR A 509 3.24 -22.23 -38.04
N GLY A 510 3.00 -23.48 -37.65
CA GLY A 510 1.67 -23.95 -37.22
C GLY A 510 0.73 -24.31 -38.37
N SER A 511 -0.46 -24.83 -38.04
CA SER A 511 -1.42 -25.38 -39.02
C SER A 511 -2.33 -24.34 -39.69
N GLY A 512 -2.56 -23.18 -39.07
CA GLY A 512 -3.43 -22.13 -39.60
C GLY A 512 -2.85 -21.48 -40.85
N THR A 513 -3.62 -20.72 -41.63
CA THR A 513 -3.07 -19.86 -42.70
C THR A 513 -2.99 -18.42 -42.21
N PHE A 514 -1.98 -17.67 -42.64
CA PHE A 514 -1.88 -16.23 -42.37
C PHE A 514 -1.75 -15.49 -43.71
N THR A 515 -2.86 -14.90 -44.15
CA THR A 515 -2.96 -14.13 -45.40
C THR A 515 -3.11 -12.66 -45.09
N ILE A 516 -2.44 -11.82 -45.88
CA ILE A 516 -2.48 -10.36 -45.79
C ILE A 516 -2.88 -9.83 -47.16
N ASP A 517 -4.10 -9.31 -47.24
CA ASP A 517 -4.60 -8.57 -48.40
C ASP A 517 -4.19 -7.10 -48.31
N ASN A 518 -3.97 -6.45 -49.46
CA ASN A 518 -3.46 -5.08 -49.49
C ASN A 518 -2.20 -4.88 -48.61
N GLY A 519 -1.31 -5.88 -48.59
CA GLY A 519 -0.11 -5.89 -47.75
C GLY A 519 1.10 -5.22 -48.40
N ILE A 520 2.18 -5.07 -47.63
CA ILE A 520 3.48 -4.65 -48.17
C ILE A 520 4.55 -5.64 -47.70
N ASP A 521 5.11 -6.41 -48.62
CA ASP A 521 6.27 -7.26 -48.34
C ASP A 521 7.56 -6.41 -48.29
N LEU A 522 8.11 -6.25 -47.07
CA LEU A 522 9.38 -5.56 -46.82
C LEU A 522 10.58 -6.52 -46.81
N GLY A 523 10.35 -7.81 -47.09
CA GLY A 523 11.37 -8.83 -47.30
C GLY A 523 11.61 -9.78 -46.13
N ASN A 524 12.24 -10.92 -46.46
CA ASN A 524 12.66 -11.99 -45.54
C ASN A 524 11.49 -12.64 -44.76
N ASN A 525 10.32 -12.72 -45.38
CA ASN A 525 9.12 -13.36 -44.83
C ASN A 525 8.97 -14.80 -45.33
N GLU A 526 8.56 -15.73 -44.46
CA GLU A 526 8.32 -17.14 -44.79
C GLU A 526 6.99 -17.62 -44.18
N GLY A 527 6.20 -18.41 -44.93
CA GLY A 527 4.93 -18.97 -44.45
C GLY A 527 3.76 -17.99 -44.35
N VAL A 528 4.00 -16.69 -44.49
CA VAL A 528 2.98 -15.64 -44.60
C VAL A 528 2.61 -15.43 -46.08
N ILE A 529 1.32 -15.39 -46.41
CA ILE A 529 0.84 -15.12 -47.77
C ILE A 529 0.54 -13.61 -47.87
N ILE A 530 1.33 -12.87 -48.64
CA ILE A 530 1.17 -11.43 -48.81
C ILE A 530 0.66 -11.15 -50.22
N ASN A 531 -0.57 -10.64 -50.32
CA ASN A 531 -1.12 -10.08 -51.53
C ASN A 531 -0.82 -8.58 -51.52
N ASP A 532 0.25 -8.21 -52.24
CA ASP A 532 0.76 -6.84 -52.25
C ASP A 532 -0.33 -5.82 -52.65
N ILE A 533 -0.36 -4.71 -51.93
CA ILE A 533 -1.19 -3.55 -52.25
C ILE A 533 -0.83 -3.01 -53.63
N THR A 534 -1.86 -2.66 -54.41
CA THR A 534 -1.66 -2.08 -55.74
C THR A 534 -1.16 -0.63 -55.58
N PRO A 535 -0.03 -0.26 -56.21
CA PRO A 535 0.43 1.13 -56.27
C PRO A 535 -0.65 2.07 -56.82
N ARG A 536 -0.85 3.21 -56.16
CA ARG A 536 -1.81 4.25 -56.59
C ARG A 536 -1.07 5.53 -56.97
N VAL A 537 -1.74 6.34 -57.77
CA VAL A 537 -1.41 7.76 -57.94
C VAL A 537 -2.46 8.54 -57.16
N LEU A 538 -2.02 9.29 -56.15
CA LEU A 538 -2.89 10.04 -55.26
C LEU A 538 -2.63 11.54 -55.36
N TYR A 539 -3.72 12.30 -55.31
CA TYR A 539 -3.73 13.76 -55.32
C TYR A 539 -4.29 14.26 -54.00
N TRP A 540 -3.59 15.21 -53.36
CA TRP A 540 -4.15 15.96 -52.26
C TRP A 540 -5.24 16.91 -52.79
N VAL A 541 -6.42 16.94 -52.16
CA VAL A 541 -7.59 17.75 -52.56
C VAL A 541 -8.20 18.45 -51.35
N GLY A 542 -9.09 19.44 -51.54
CA GLY A 542 -9.92 19.98 -50.44
C GLY A 542 -9.28 21.01 -49.50
N GLY A 543 -8.04 21.45 -49.73
CA GLY A 543 -7.40 22.54 -48.97
C GLY A 543 -6.58 22.09 -47.76
N ALA A 544 -6.56 22.87 -46.68
CA ALA A 544 -5.83 22.52 -45.46
C ALA A 544 -6.49 21.34 -44.73
N GLY A 545 -5.68 20.49 -44.10
CA GLY A 545 -6.16 19.28 -43.40
C GLY A 545 -5.01 18.45 -42.82
N ASN A 546 -5.36 17.31 -42.23
CA ASN A 546 -4.40 16.35 -41.68
C ASN A 546 -4.14 15.20 -42.65
N TRP A 547 -2.93 14.65 -42.64
CA TRP A 547 -2.49 13.63 -43.58
C TRP A 547 -3.32 12.35 -43.51
N SER A 548 -3.80 12.00 -42.30
CA SER A 548 -4.66 10.85 -42.06
C SER A 548 -6.09 10.98 -42.63
N GLU A 549 -6.54 12.19 -42.98
CA GLU A 549 -7.92 12.44 -43.41
C GLU A 549 -8.18 11.94 -44.84
N THR A 550 -8.95 10.86 -44.95
CA THR A 550 -9.26 10.18 -46.23
C THR A 550 -9.96 11.08 -47.25
N GLU A 551 -10.69 12.09 -46.79
CA GLU A 551 -11.39 13.08 -47.62
C GLU A 551 -10.42 13.94 -48.45
N HIS A 552 -9.15 14.03 -48.03
CA HIS A 552 -8.10 14.80 -48.70
C HIS A 552 -7.29 14.00 -49.73
N TRP A 553 -7.49 12.68 -49.84
CA TRP A 553 -6.79 11.84 -50.81
C TRP A 553 -7.71 11.35 -51.91
N SER A 554 -7.36 11.63 -53.18
CA SER A 554 -8.13 11.17 -54.35
C SER A 554 -7.27 10.50 -55.39
N THR A 555 -7.81 9.48 -56.07
CA THR A 555 -7.22 8.87 -57.28
C THR A 555 -7.47 9.72 -58.54
N VAL A 556 -8.26 10.79 -58.45
CA VAL A 556 -8.58 11.71 -59.55
C VAL A 556 -8.23 13.13 -59.13
N GLU A 557 -7.39 13.80 -59.92
CA GLU A 557 -6.98 15.18 -59.65
C GLU A 557 -8.21 16.11 -59.50
N GLY A 558 -8.24 16.87 -58.39
CA GLY A 558 -9.29 17.85 -58.09
C GLY A 558 -10.65 17.28 -57.64
N GLN A 559 -10.84 15.97 -57.57
CA GLN A 559 -12.09 15.38 -57.06
C GLN A 559 -12.18 15.55 -55.53
N THR A 560 -13.20 16.26 -55.04
CA THR A 560 -13.44 16.46 -53.60
C THR A 560 -14.86 16.02 -53.20
N PRO A 561 -15.05 15.23 -52.13
CA PRO A 561 -14.00 14.59 -51.33
C PRO A 561 -13.30 13.45 -52.09
N GLY A 562 -12.05 13.19 -51.75
CA GLY A 562 -11.25 12.15 -52.37
C GLY A 562 -11.61 10.74 -51.89
N ASN A 563 -11.86 10.57 -50.58
CA ASN A 563 -12.29 9.34 -49.91
C ASN A 563 -11.39 8.12 -50.18
N GLU A 564 -10.10 8.34 -50.40
CA GLU A 564 -9.10 7.28 -50.54
C GLU A 564 -8.30 7.12 -49.25
N CYS A 565 -7.81 5.90 -49.02
CA CYS A 565 -6.85 5.63 -47.97
C CYS A 565 -5.61 6.53 -48.09
N PRO A 566 -5.03 7.00 -46.97
CA PRO A 566 -3.79 7.75 -46.98
C PRO A 566 -2.68 7.05 -47.79
N PRO A 567 -1.75 7.79 -48.40
CA PRO A 567 -0.67 7.22 -49.19
C PRO A 567 0.22 6.31 -48.36
N ASN A 568 0.64 5.20 -48.95
CA ASN A 568 1.67 4.31 -48.42
C ASN A 568 2.95 4.35 -49.27
N ILE A 569 3.98 3.57 -48.92
CA ILE A 569 5.29 3.57 -49.60
C ILE A 569 5.25 3.16 -51.08
N ARG A 570 4.14 2.57 -51.55
CA ARG A 570 3.93 2.17 -52.94
C ARG A 570 3.24 3.25 -53.78
N ASP A 571 2.71 4.30 -53.16
CA ASP A 571 1.94 5.32 -53.86
C ASP A 571 2.81 6.48 -54.33
N ASP A 572 2.49 7.01 -55.50
CA ASP A 572 2.99 8.30 -55.96
C ASP A 572 2.01 9.40 -55.53
N ILE A 573 2.52 10.44 -54.88
CA ILE A 573 1.70 11.54 -54.36
C ILE A 573 1.93 12.85 -55.13
N PHE A 574 0.84 13.59 -55.36
CA PHE A 574 0.85 14.85 -56.09
C PHE A 574 0.11 15.95 -55.34
N PHE A 575 0.75 17.11 -55.28
CA PHE A 575 0.12 18.38 -54.92
C PHE A 575 0.07 19.24 -56.18
N SER A 576 -1.12 19.71 -56.54
CA SER A 576 -1.34 20.48 -57.76
C SER A 576 -2.12 21.77 -57.51
N ASP A 577 -2.40 22.53 -58.56
CA ASP A 577 -3.25 23.73 -58.48
C ASP A 577 -4.70 23.40 -58.09
N GLN A 578 -5.12 22.13 -58.20
CA GLN A 578 -6.42 21.64 -57.77
C GLN A 578 -6.45 21.10 -56.33
N SER A 579 -5.33 21.16 -55.61
CA SER A 579 -5.27 20.74 -54.20
C SER A 579 -6.05 21.64 -53.23
N GLY A 580 -6.49 22.81 -53.68
CA GLY A 580 -7.26 23.76 -52.86
C GLY A 580 -6.43 24.51 -51.82
N LEU A 581 -5.09 24.43 -51.90
CA LEU A 581 -4.17 25.08 -50.97
C LEU A 581 -3.93 26.55 -51.38
N GLY A 582 -4.38 27.48 -50.55
CA GLY A 582 -4.09 28.92 -50.67
C GLY A 582 -3.06 29.43 -49.65
N ASP A 583 -2.82 30.74 -49.66
CA ASP A 583 -1.89 31.40 -48.73
C ASP A 583 -2.25 31.11 -47.26
N GLY A 584 -1.32 30.51 -46.53
CA GLY A 584 -1.47 30.18 -45.11
C GLY A 584 -2.15 28.84 -44.82
N ASN A 585 -2.59 28.08 -45.84
CA ASN A 585 -3.02 26.70 -45.63
C ASN A 585 -1.84 25.80 -45.24
N LYS A 586 -2.14 24.77 -44.44
CA LYS A 586 -1.17 23.78 -43.96
C LYS A 586 -1.74 22.39 -44.19
N VAL A 587 -0.86 21.50 -44.60
CA VAL A 587 -1.07 20.06 -44.52
C VAL A 587 -0.24 19.58 -43.35
N THR A 588 -0.90 18.96 -42.37
CA THR A 588 -0.26 18.47 -41.15
C THR A 588 -0.02 16.98 -41.30
N ILE A 589 1.20 16.52 -41.06
CA ILE A 589 1.45 15.08 -40.83
C ILE A 589 1.21 14.86 -39.34
N ASP A 590 0.13 14.15 -39.03
CA ASP A 590 -0.39 13.91 -37.69
C ASP A 590 0.04 12.56 -37.10
#